data_AF-A0A1N6JCE2-F1
#
_entry.id   AF-A0A1N6JCE2-F1
#
_cell.length_a   1.000
_cell.length_b   1.000
_cell.length_c   1.000
_cell.angle_alpha   90.00
_cell.angle_beta   90.00
_cell.angle_gamma   90.00
#
_symmetry.space_group_name_H-M   'P 1'
#
loop_
_entity.id
_entity.type
_entity.pdbx_description
1 polymer ?
#
loop_
_entity_poly.entity_id
_entity_poly.type
_entity_poly.pdbx_seq_one_letter_code
_entity_poly.pdbx_strand_id
1 'polypeptide(L)' 'MKSELSMMVVAIICAALLILGHVIIIETLAYYTWAQWTAGAIPFVLLLMAWGSVRYCRAKEREEERRQSH' A
#
# COMPACT_ATOMS: atom_id res chain seq x y z
N MET A 1 8.90 -17.75 5.21
CA MET A 1 7.44 -18.00 5.36
C MET A 1 6.64 -16.76 5.78
N LYS A 2 6.69 -16.26 7.03
CA LYS A 2 5.89 -15.08 7.46
C LYS A 2 6.19 -13.80 6.68
N SER A 3 7.46 -13.62 6.27
CA SER A 3 7.93 -12.43 5.56
C SER A 3 7.47 -12.33 4.10
N GLU A 4 7.29 -13.46 3.42
CA GLU A 4 6.88 -13.52 2.01
C GLU A 4 5.37 -13.30 1.87
N LEU A 5 4.58 -13.89 2.79
CA LEU A 5 3.15 -13.61 2.93
C LEU A 5 2.89 -12.11 3.16
N SER A 6 3.72 -11.43 3.94
CA SER A 6 3.57 -10.00 4.18
C SER A 6 3.74 -9.16 2.91
N MET A 7 4.65 -9.53 2.00
CA MET A 7 4.85 -8.80 0.74
C MET A 7 3.74 -9.09 -0.28
N MET A 8 3.22 -10.31 -0.30
CA MET A 8 2.10 -10.67 -1.18
C MET A 8 0.81 -9.96 -0.77
N VAL A 9 0.53 -9.86 0.53
CA VAL A 9 -0.61 -9.11 1.06
C VAL A 9 -0.52 -7.62 0.71
N VAL A 10 0.68 -7.02 0.86
CA VAL A 10 0.94 -5.64 0.44
C VAL A 10 0.65 -5.44 -1.05
N ALA A 11 1.13 -6.35 -1.91
CA ALA A 11 0.87 -6.26 -3.36
C ALA A 11 -0.63 -6.36 -3.71
N ILE A 12 -1.37 -7.28 -3.07
CA ILE A 12 -2.81 -7.46 -3.28
C ILE A 12 -3.58 -6.20 -2.84
N ILE A 13 -3.25 -5.64 -1.68
CA ILE A 13 -3.88 -4.40 -1.18
C ILE A 13 -3.60 -3.24 -2.13
N CYS A 14 -2.36 -3.11 -2.62
CA CYS A 14 -1.99 -2.06 -3.57
C CYS A 14 -2.78 -2.19 -4.89
N ALA A 15 -2.89 -3.40 -5.44
CA ALA A 15 -3.67 -3.65 -6.64
C ALA A 15 -5.17 -3.31 -6.45
N ALA A 16 -5.76 -3.69 -5.31
CA ALA A 16 -7.15 -3.35 -5.00
C ALA A 16 -7.36 -1.83 -4.89
N LEU A 17 -6.43 -1.10 -4.27
CA LEU A 17 -6.48 0.36 -4.14
C LEU A 17 -6.37 1.07 -5.50
N LEU A 18 -5.54 0.57 -6.42
CA LEU A 18 -5.44 1.13 -7.78
C LEU A 18 -6.76 0.97 -8.55
N ILE A 19 -7.39 -0.19 -8.46
CA ILE A 19 -8.68 -0.45 -9.12
C ILE A 19 -9.76 0.49 -8.57
N LEU A 20 -9.80 0.69 -7.25
CA LEU A 20 -10.73 1.63 -6.61
C LEU A 20 -10.49 3.08 -7.04
N GLY A 21 -9.23 3.49 -7.23
CA GLY A 21 -8.89 4.81 -7.76
C GLY A 21 -9.44 5.05 -9.16
N HIS A 22 -9.36 4.06 -10.05
CA HIS A 22 -9.94 4.16 -11.40
C HIS A 22 -11.47 4.24 -11.37
N VAL A 23 -12.12 3.52 -10.45
CA VAL A 23 -13.60 3.55 -10.30
C VAL A 23 -14.09 4.90 -9.73
N ILE A 24 -13.31 5.54 -8.85
CA ILE A 24 -13.70 6.82 -8.22
C ILE A 24 -13.56 8.04 -9.14
N ILE A 25 -12.69 7.99 -10.16
CA ILE A 25 -12.48 9.09 -11.13
C ILE A 25 -13.68 9.25 -12.09
N ILE A 26 -14.59 8.27 -12.14
CA ILE A 26 -15.77 8.34 -13.01
C ILE A 26 -16.69 9.46 -12.52
N GLU A 27 -17.01 10.41 -13.42
CA GLU A 27 -17.78 11.63 -13.15
C GLU A 27 -19.11 11.39 -12.40
N THR A 28 -19.69 10.20 -12.56
CA THR A 28 -20.95 9.77 -11.93
C THR A 28 -20.86 9.57 -10.42
N LEU A 29 -19.66 9.36 -9.87
CA LEU A 29 -19.42 9.22 -8.43
C LEU A 29 -19.05 10.55 -7.76
N ALA A 30 -18.60 11.54 -8.52
CA ALA A 30 -18.23 12.87 -8.01
C ALA A 30 -19.41 13.64 -7.37
N TYR A 31 -20.65 13.25 -7.68
CA TYR A 31 -21.86 13.82 -7.07
C TYR A 31 -22.18 13.24 -5.69
N TYR A 32 -21.56 12.12 -5.32
CA TYR A 32 -21.80 11.48 -4.03
C TYR A 32 -20.70 11.83 -3.02
N THR A 33 -21.11 12.36 -1.87
CA THR A 33 -20.23 12.78 -0.78
C THR A 33 -19.36 11.66 -0.22
N TRP A 34 -19.82 10.39 -0.30
CA TRP A 34 -19.00 9.22 0.08
C TRP A 34 -17.81 8.98 -0.86
N ALA A 35 -17.94 9.34 -2.14
CA ALA A 35 -16.88 9.14 -3.13
C ALA A 35 -15.78 10.20 -2.96
N GLN A 36 -16.13 11.46 -2.65
CA GLN A 36 -15.15 12.49 -2.31
C GLN A 36 -14.32 12.13 -1.08
N TRP A 37 -14.95 11.58 -0.03
CA TRP A 37 -14.24 11.12 1.16
C TRP A 37 -13.26 9.99 0.83
N THR A 38 -13.70 9.01 0.04
CA THR A 38 -12.86 7.89 -0.37
C THR A 38 -11.72 8.35 -1.28
N ALA A 39 -11.99 9.28 -2.22
CA ALA A 39 -10.99 9.90 -3.08
C ALA A 39 -9.87 10.58 -2.28
N GLY A 40 -10.22 11.28 -1.20
CA GLY A 40 -9.26 11.91 -0.29
C GLY A 40 -8.49 10.90 0.57
N ALA A 41 -9.07 9.74 0.86
CA ALA A 41 -8.44 8.68 1.65
C ALA A 41 -7.40 7.86 0.85
N ILE A 42 -7.61 7.67 -0.46
CA ILE A 42 -6.69 6.92 -1.34
C ILE A 42 -5.22 7.39 -1.21
N PRO A 43 -4.87 8.68 -1.38
CA PRO A 43 -3.49 9.13 -1.27
C PRO A 43 -2.91 8.85 0.12
N PHE A 44 -3.74 8.89 1.17
CA PHE A 44 -3.33 8.56 2.53
C PHE A 44 -2.97 7.08 2.68
N VAL A 45 -3.78 6.19 2.13
CA VAL A 45 -3.50 4.74 2.17
C VAL A 45 -2.27 4.39 1.33
N LEU A 46 -2.13 5.00 0.14
CA LEU A 46 -0.94 4.83 -0.69
C LEU A 46 0.33 5.29 0.04
N LEU A 47 0.26 6.41 0.77
CA LEU A 47 1.39 6.95 1.53
C LEU A 47 1.76 6.05 2.72
N LEU A 48 0.77 5.52 3.45
CA LEU A 48 0.98 4.54 4.51
C LEU A 48 1.61 3.24 3.97
N MET A 49 1.14 2.76 2.81
CA MET A 49 1.73 1.57 2.17
C MET A 49 3.17 1.80 1.74
N ALA A 50 3.45 2.93 1.09
CA ALA A 50 4.81 3.28 0.65
C ALA A 50 5.76 3.36 1.85
N TRP A 51 5.33 4.02 2.94
CA TRP A 51 6.11 4.10 4.16
C TRP A 51 6.33 2.72 4.79
N GLY A 52 5.29 1.91 4.91
CA GLY A 52 5.38 0.54 5.44
C GLY A 52 6.36 -0.32 4.64
N SER A 53 6.28 -0.25 3.31
CA SER A 53 7.17 -0.98 2.39
C SER A 53 8.64 -0.56 2.57
N VAL A 54 8.93 0.73 2.60
CA VAL A 54 10.30 1.24 2.82
C VAL A 54 10.82 0.82 4.19
N ARG A 55 10.01 0.92 5.24
CA ARG A 55 10.42 0.55 6.60
C ARG A 55 10.71 -0.95 6.70
N TYR A 56 9.88 -1.77 6.05
CA TYR A 56 10.03 -3.21 6.02
C TYR A 56 11.26 -3.64 5.21
N CYS A 57 11.47 -3.07 4.02
CA CYS A 57 12.65 -3.34 3.20
C CYS A 57 13.94 -3.01 3.98
N ARG A 58 14.01 -1.82 4.60
CA ARG A 58 15.15 -1.41 5.44
C ARG A 58 15.35 -2.26 6.69
N ALA A 59 14.28 -2.88 7.22
CA ALA A 59 14.40 -3.77 8.37
C ALA A 59 14.99 -5.13 7.94
N LYS A 60 14.55 -5.67 6.79
CA LYS A 60 15.10 -6.90 6.23
C LYS A 60 16.56 -6.76 5.83
N GLU A 61 16.94 -5.65 5.20
CA GLU A 61 18.33 -5.37 4.81
C GLU A 61 19.27 -5.42 6.02
N ARG A 62 18.89 -4.84 7.16
CA ARG A 62 19.68 -4.92 8.40
C ARG A 62 19.76 -6.34 9.00
N GLU A 63 18.70 -7.14 8.89
CA GLU A 63 18.73 -8.53 9.33
C GLU A 63 19.67 -9.38 8.45
N GLU A 64 19.68 -9.12 7.14
CA GLU A 64 20.55 -9.79 6.19
C GLU A 64 22.02 -9.40 6.39
N GLU A 65 22.34 -8.11 6.58
CA GLU A 65 23.71 -7.66 6.95
C GLU A 65 24.22 -8.35 8.23
N ARG A 66 23.39 -8.44 9.28
CA ARG A 66 23.80 -9.13 10.52
C ARG A 66 24.04 -10.62 10.32
N ARG A 67 23.26 -11.27 9.44
CA ARG A 67 23.44 -12.68 9.10
C ARG A 67 24.69 -12.93 8.25
N GLN A 68 25.12 -11.95 7.46
CA GLN A 68 26.31 -12.07 6.61
C GLN A 68 27.61 -11.72 7.34
N SER A 69 27.52 -10.99 8.46
CA SER A 69 28.66 -10.63 9.33
C SER A 69 28.98 -11.68 10.41
N HIS A 70 28.32 -12.83 10.41
CA HIS A 70 28.42 -13.87 11.44
C HIS A 70 28.54 -15.26 10.84
#